data_AF-A0A524DUE8-F1
#
_entry.id   AF-A0A524DUE8-F1
#
_cell.length_a   1.000
_cell.length_b   1.000
_cell.length_c   1.000
_cell.angle_alpha   90.00
_cell.angle_beta   90.00
_cell.angle_gamma   90.00
#
_symmetry.space_group_name_H-M   'P 1'
#
loop_
_entity.id
_entity.type
_entity.pdbx_description
1 polymer ?
#
loop_
_entity_poly.entity_id
_entity_poly.type
_entity_poly.pdbx_seq_one_letter_code
_entity_poly.pdbx_strand_id
1 'polypeptide(L)'
;MSVENGFSEETLRKIAAQKVTFRYTVKIHLFCYVFVNLILFSINAIVSANNWWAFYPLLGWLIGLAIHATVYWTWSRGINYGRRAIIFNFVAWVFGVLLLTVIDFMTAGYFSWVVYPTGFWGLGILVHIIIYALIAKRQQVGDSTKVSKKDRAIEHEMQKLREKQQKAAQG
;
A
#
# COMPACT_ATOMS: atom_id res chain seq x y z
N MET A 1 19.59 35.61 -16.42
CA MET A 1 19.70 34.20 -15.99
C MET A 1 18.63 33.98 -14.93
N SER A 2 17.45 33.53 -15.34
CA SER A 2 16.36 33.22 -14.41
C SER A 2 16.78 32.00 -13.61
N VAL A 3 16.92 32.17 -12.30
CA VAL A 3 17.00 31.07 -11.35
C VAL A 3 15.74 30.23 -11.56
N GLU A 4 15.86 29.11 -12.29
CA GLU A 4 14.76 28.18 -12.52
C GLU A 4 14.29 27.67 -11.17
N ASN A 5 13.08 28.09 -10.80
CA ASN A 5 12.36 27.66 -9.62
C ASN A 5 12.33 26.12 -9.55
N GLY A 6 13.14 25.50 -8.69
CA GLY A 6 12.97 24.22 -7.96
C GLY A 6 12.58 22.93 -8.69
N PHE A 7 11.73 22.96 -9.71
CA PHE A 7 11.31 21.88 -10.59
C PHE A 7 10.95 22.46 -11.96
N SER A 8 11.51 21.92 -13.04
CA SER A 8 11.07 22.24 -14.40
C SER A 8 9.55 22.03 -14.53
N GLU A 9 8.86 22.90 -15.28
CA GLU A 9 7.44 22.76 -15.63
C GLU A 9 7.08 21.33 -16.09
N GLU A 10 7.98 20.67 -16.81
CA GLU A 10 7.83 19.28 -17.23
C GLU A 10 7.71 18.32 -16.04
N THR A 11 8.50 18.55 -14.99
CA THR A 11 8.50 17.73 -13.76
C THR A 11 7.21 17.95 -12.96
N LEU A 12 6.75 19.20 -12.84
CA LEU A 12 5.46 19.51 -12.22
C LEU A 12 4.29 18.85 -12.96
N ARG A 13 4.29 18.93 -14.30
CA ARG A 13 3.31 18.24 -15.14
C ARG A 13 3.35 16.73 -14.96
N LYS A 14 4.53 16.12 -14.91
CA LYS A 14 4.70 14.68 -14.64
C LYS A 14 4.11 14.26 -13.29
N ILE A 15 4.42 15.00 -12.22
CA ILE A 15 3.88 14.73 -10.87
C ILE A 15 2.35 14.87 -10.85
N ALA A 16 1.82 15.95 -11.46
CA ALA A 16 0.39 16.18 -11.54
C ALA A 16 -0.33 15.07 -12.32
N ALA A 17 0.21 14.67 -13.48
CA ALA A 17 -0.31 13.57 -14.29
C ALA A 17 -0.33 12.25 -13.50
N GLN A 18 0.75 11.90 -12.82
CA GLN A 18 0.80 10.69 -11.98
C GLN A 18 -0.27 10.71 -10.88
N LYS A 19 -0.44 11.85 -10.18
CA LYS A 19 -1.46 12.00 -9.13
C LYS A 19 -2.88 11.80 -9.67
N VAL A 20 -3.14 12.32 -10.86
CA VAL A 20 -4.43 12.16 -11.55
C VAL A 20 -4.64 10.70 -11.95
N THR A 21 -3.63 10.04 -12.53
CA THR A 21 -3.69 8.61 -12.88
C THR A 21 -4.04 7.75 -11.68
N PHE A 22 -3.32 7.87 -10.57
CA PHE A 22 -3.64 7.09 -9.36
C PHE A 22 -5.05 7.36 -8.83
N ARG A 23 -5.51 8.62 -8.88
CA ARG A 23 -6.87 8.98 -8.47
C ARG A 23 -7.92 8.28 -9.34
N TYR A 24 -7.69 8.22 -10.66
CA TYR A 24 -8.57 7.48 -11.56
C TYR A 24 -8.53 5.97 -11.30
N THR A 25 -7.35 5.40 -11.04
CA THR A 25 -7.23 3.98 -10.68
C THR A 25 -8.13 3.65 -9.47
N VAL A 26 -8.08 4.45 -8.40
CA VAL A 26 -8.93 4.22 -7.22
C VAL A 26 -10.42 4.35 -7.55
N LYS A 27 -10.82 5.35 -8.35
CA LYS A 27 -12.22 5.54 -8.76
C LYS A 27 -12.75 4.36 -9.58
N ILE A 28 -11.95 3.84 -10.52
CA ILE A 28 -12.33 2.70 -11.35
C ILE A 28 -12.51 1.45 -10.48
N HIS A 29 -11.57 1.18 -9.56
CA HIS A 29 -11.70 0.03 -8.66
C HIS A 29 -12.91 0.18 -7.73
N LEU A 30 -13.20 1.38 -7.22
CA LEU A 30 -14.41 1.63 -6.43
C LEU A 30 -15.68 1.40 -7.24
N PHE A 31 -15.73 1.88 -8.48
CA PHE A 31 -16.87 1.66 -9.37
C PHE A 31 -17.09 0.17 -9.65
N CYS A 32 -16.03 -0.54 -10.07
CA CYS A 32 -16.10 -1.99 -10.33
C CYS A 32 -16.50 -2.75 -9.06
N TYR A 33 -15.97 -2.36 -7.90
CA TYR A 33 -16.32 -2.94 -6.61
C TYR A 33 -17.81 -2.83 -6.33
N VAL A 34 -18.38 -1.62 -6.41
CA VAL A 34 -19.82 -1.40 -6.14
C VAL A 34 -20.67 -2.12 -7.18
N PHE A 35 -20.38 -1.89 -8.46
CA PHE A 35 -21.20 -2.40 -9.57
C PHE A 35 -21.28 -3.93 -9.58
N VAL A 36 -20.12 -4.60 -9.50
CA VAL A 36 -20.10 -6.06 -9.56
C VAL A 36 -20.69 -6.68 -8.29
N ASN A 37 -20.44 -6.10 -7.10
CA ASN A 37 -21.06 -6.62 -5.88
C ASN A 37 -22.58 -6.46 -5.89
N LEU A 38 -23.13 -5.36 -6.41
CA LEU A 38 -24.57 -5.23 -6.56
C LEU A 38 -25.16 -6.35 -7.44
N ILE A 39 -24.48 -6.69 -8.54
CA ILE A 39 -24.87 -7.81 -9.40
C ILE A 39 -24.78 -9.14 -8.64
N LEU A 40 -23.67 -9.41 -7.96
CA LEU A 40 -23.47 -10.67 -7.23
C LEU A 40 -24.48 -10.84 -6.08
N PHE A 41 -24.79 -9.77 -5.35
CA PHE A 41 -25.85 -9.79 -4.32
C PHE A 41 -27.22 -10.04 -4.93
N SER A 42 -27.52 -9.44 -6.08
CA SER A 42 -28.79 -9.67 -6.79
C SER A 42 -28.91 -11.13 -7.24
N ILE A 43 -27.85 -11.70 -7.82
CA ILE A 43 -27.80 -13.11 -8.22
C ILE A 43 -27.96 -14.01 -7.00
N ASN A 44 -27.25 -13.72 -5.91
CA ASN A 44 -27.33 -14.50 -4.68
C ASN A 44 -28.77 -14.53 -4.12
N ALA A 45 -29.42 -13.36 -4.04
CA ALA A 45 -30.79 -13.25 -3.54
C ALA A 45 -31.81 -14.03 -4.41
N ILE A 46 -31.60 -14.07 -5.72
CA ILE A 46 -32.49 -14.78 -6.66
C ILE A 46 -32.24 -16.30 -6.66
N VAL A 47 -30.97 -16.71 -6.68
CA VAL A 47 -30.58 -18.12 -6.92
C VAL A 47 -30.37 -18.89 -5.62
N SER A 48 -30.00 -18.22 -4.53
CA SER A 48 -29.52 -18.86 -3.30
C SER A 48 -29.87 -18.04 -2.05
N ALA A 49 -31.13 -17.64 -1.89
CA ALA A 49 -31.58 -16.77 -0.79
C ALA A 49 -31.23 -17.26 0.63
N ASN A 50 -31.05 -18.58 0.81
CA ASN A 50 -30.68 -19.19 2.10
C ASN A 50 -29.15 -19.30 2.30
N ASN A 51 -28.33 -18.93 1.31
CA ASN A 51 -26.87 -19.02 1.37
C ASN A 51 -26.21 -17.78 0.75
N TRP A 52 -25.80 -16.85 1.61
CA TRP A 52 -25.25 -15.55 1.23
C TRP A 52 -23.77 -15.57 0.81
N TRP A 53 -23.39 -16.45 -0.12
CA TRP A 53 -22.03 -16.54 -0.68
C TRP A 53 -21.49 -15.20 -1.24
N ALA A 54 -22.34 -14.23 -1.58
CA ALA A 54 -21.92 -12.91 -2.07
C ALA A 54 -21.09 -12.10 -1.06
N PHE A 55 -21.13 -12.43 0.24
CA PHE A 55 -20.26 -11.79 1.24
C PHE A 55 -18.77 -12.11 1.03
N TYR A 56 -18.43 -13.29 0.50
CA TYR A 56 -17.04 -13.67 0.27
C TYR A 56 -16.33 -12.75 -0.76
N PRO A 57 -16.82 -12.57 -1.99
CA PRO A 57 -16.22 -11.62 -2.93
C PRO A 57 -16.35 -10.17 -2.47
N LEU A 58 -17.42 -9.79 -1.78
CA LEU A 58 -17.58 -8.43 -1.23
C LEU A 58 -16.43 -8.06 -0.29
N LEU A 59 -16.12 -8.93 0.66
CA LEU A 59 -15.07 -8.66 1.64
C LEU A 59 -13.68 -8.93 1.07
N GLY A 60 -13.52 -9.96 0.23
CA GLY A 60 -12.26 -10.25 -0.45
C GLY A 60 -11.79 -9.11 -1.34
N TRP A 61 -12.69 -8.52 -2.13
CA TRP A 61 -12.35 -7.40 -3.01
C TRP A 61 -12.26 -6.07 -2.25
N LEU A 62 -12.91 -5.94 -1.10
CA LEU A 62 -12.75 -4.78 -0.23
C LEU A 62 -11.28 -4.61 0.21
N ILE A 63 -10.57 -5.72 0.45
CA ILE A 63 -9.12 -5.70 0.72
C ILE A 63 -8.37 -5.05 -0.45
N GLY A 64 -8.66 -5.48 -1.68
CA GLY A 64 -8.04 -4.91 -2.89
C GLY A 64 -8.30 -3.41 -3.01
N LEU A 65 -9.56 -2.99 -2.82
CA LEU A 65 -9.93 -1.57 -2.84
C LEU A 65 -9.20 -0.77 -1.75
N ALA A 66 -9.11 -1.30 -0.53
CA ALA A 66 -8.39 -0.67 0.58
C ALA A 66 -6.89 -0.51 0.27
N ILE A 67 -6.27 -1.52 -0.35
CA ILE A 67 -4.87 -1.46 -0.80
C ILE A 67 -4.70 -0.36 -1.86
N HIS A 68 -5.53 -0.31 -2.90
CA HIS A 68 -5.45 0.73 -3.94
C HIS A 68 -5.60 2.15 -3.36
N ALA A 69 -6.56 2.34 -2.46
CA ALA A 69 -6.75 3.61 -1.77
C ALA A 69 -5.53 3.99 -0.91
N THR A 70 -4.95 3.01 -0.20
CA THR A 70 -3.76 3.20 0.64
C THR A 70 -2.53 3.57 -0.19
N VAL A 71 -2.32 2.94 -1.36
CA VAL A 71 -1.25 3.31 -2.30
C VAL A 71 -1.38 4.77 -2.71
N TYR A 72 -2.56 5.18 -3.19
CA TYR A 72 -2.80 6.56 -3.60
C TYR A 72 -2.58 7.55 -2.46
N TRP A 73 -3.12 7.26 -1.28
CA TRP A 73 -3.02 8.15 -0.11
C TRP A 73 -1.58 8.29 0.38
N THR A 74 -0.86 7.18 0.54
CA THR A 74 0.53 7.20 1.01
C THR A 74 1.49 7.83 0.00
N TRP A 75 1.22 7.64 -1.30
CA TRP A 75 1.98 8.25 -2.38
C TRP A 75 1.73 9.76 -2.44
N SER A 76 0.47 10.20 -2.45
CA SER A 76 0.08 11.61 -2.54
C SER A 76 0.56 12.47 -1.37
N ARG A 77 0.85 11.87 -0.22
CA ARG A 77 1.41 12.53 0.97
C ARG A 77 2.93 12.39 1.11
N GLY A 78 3.62 11.76 0.16
CA GLY A 78 5.08 11.60 0.21
C GLY A 78 5.57 10.79 1.43
N ILE A 79 4.75 9.89 1.98
CA ILE A 79 5.11 9.11 3.18
C ILE A 79 6.35 8.25 2.88
N ASN A 80 7.31 8.19 3.80
CA ASN A 80 8.52 7.40 3.60
C ASN A 80 8.23 5.88 3.51
N TYR A 81 9.12 5.12 2.86
CA TYR A 81 8.93 3.68 2.62
C TYR A 81 8.72 2.86 3.91
N GLY A 82 9.41 3.19 5.00
CA GLY A 82 9.28 2.47 6.28
C GLY A 82 7.89 2.62 6.90
N ARG A 83 7.37 3.86 6.96
CA ARG A 83 6.00 4.12 7.44
C ARG A 83 4.96 3.54 6.50
N ARG A 84 5.19 3.60 5.18
CA ARG A 84 4.32 2.95 4.20
C ARG A 84 4.17 1.46 4.50
N ALA A 85 5.28 0.74 4.70
CA ALA A 85 5.24 -0.69 4.99
C ALA A 85 4.39 -1.01 6.23
N ILE A 86 4.51 -0.22 7.31
CA ILE A 86 3.68 -0.40 8.51
C ILE A 86 2.19 -0.16 8.18
N ILE A 87 1.88 0.92 7.46
CA ILE A 87 0.49 1.24 7.07
C ILE A 87 -0.10 0.11 6.22
N PHE A 88 0.62 -0.41 5.23
CA PHE A 88 0.15 -1.51 4.38
C PHE A 88 -0.12 -2.77 5.19
N ASN A 89 0.81 -3.17 6.08
CA ASN A 89 0.61 -4.34 6.93
C ASN A 89 -0.59 -4.16 7.86
N PHE A 90 -0.74 -2.97 8.46
CA PHE A 90 -1.86 -2.67 9.33
C PHE A 90 -3.20 -2.73 8.58
N VAL A 91 -3.30 -2.10 7.41
CA VAL A 91 -4.51 -2.14 6.56
C VAL A 91 -4.82 -3.57 6.14
N ALA A 92 -3.83 -4.32 5.64
CA ALA A 92 -4.02 -5.71 5.23
C ALA A 92 -4.50 -6.58 6.39
N TRP A 93 -3.98 -6.36 7.59
CA TRP A 93 -4.43 -7.08 8.79
C TRP A 93 -5.85 -6.71 9.17
N VAL A 94 -6.23 -5.43 9.23
CA VAL A 94 -7.60 -5.02 9.58
C VAL A 94 -8.64 -5.61 8.62
N PHE A 95 -8.45 -5.45 7.32
CA PHE A 95 -9.42 -5.94 6.33
C PHE A 95 -9.34 -7.47 6.15
N GLY A 96 -8.15 -8.05 6.30
CA GLY A 96 -7.97 -9.50 6.29
C GLY A 96 -8.66 -10.17 7.48
N VAL A 97 -8.48 -9.64 8.69
CA VAL A 97 -9.17 -10.11 9.90
C VAL A 97 -10.68 -9.98 9.73
N LEU A 98 -11.17 -8.84 9.25
CA LEU A 98 -12.61 -8.67 8.95
C LEU A 98 -13.14 -9.78 8.02
N LEU A 99 -12.44 -10.07 6.92
CA LEU A 99 -12.81 -11.15 6.00
C LEU A 99 -12.82 -12.51 6.72
N LEU A 100 -11.74 -12.85 7.42
CA LEU A 100 -11.61 -14.15 8.10
C LEU A 100 -12.66 -14.31 9.21
N THR A 101 -12.98 -13.25 9.93
CA THR A 101 -14.03 -13.23 10.97
C THR A 101 -15.39 -13.55 10.38
N VAL A 102 -15.71 -12.95 9.22
CA VAL A 102 -16.97 -13.23 8.54
C VAL A 102 -16.99 -14.65 7.99
N ILE A 103 -15.88 -15.15 7.42
CA ILE A 103 -15.80 -16.54 6.96
C ILE A 103 -15.99 -17.51 8.12
N ASP A 104 -15.27 -17.33 9.23
CA ASP A 104 -15.38 -18.19 10.42
C ASP A 104 -16.81 -18.19 10.95
N PHE A 105 -17.42 -17.01 11.10
CA PHE A 105 -18.81 -16.89 11.52
C PHE A 105 -19.80 -17.57 10.56
N MET A 106 -19.65 -17.38 9.25
CA MET A 106 -20.57 -17.96 8.26
C MET A 106 -20.42 -19.46 8.08
N THR A 107 -19.23 -20.01 8.33
CA THR A 107 -18.94 -21.45 8.14
C THR A 107 -19.12 -22.27 9.41
N ALA A 108 -18.77 -21.71 10.58
CA ALA A 108 -18.80 -22.41 11.85
C ALA A 108 -19.92 -21.93 12.79
N GLY A 109 -20.43 -20.69 12.61
CA GLY A 109 -21.42 -20.09 13.50
C GLY A 109 -20.85 -19.50 14.80
N TYR A 110 -19.54 -19.63 15.03
CA TYR A 110 -18.81 -19.10 16.19
C TYR A 110 -17.35 -18.81 15.82
N PHE A 111 -16.66 -18.00 16.63
CA PHE A 111 -15.26 -17.65 16.38
C PHE A 111 -14.34 -18.77 16.88
N SER A 112 -13.83 -19.58 15.95
CA SER A 112 -13.12 -20.81 16.24
C SER A 112 -11.65 -20.74 15.81
N TRP A 113 -11.42 -20.54 14.51
CA TRP A 113 -10.10 -20.57 13.93
C TRP A 113 -9.57 -19.19 13.59
N VAL A 114 -10.40 -18.15 13.52
CA VAL A 114 -9.96 -16.78 13.17
C VAL A 114 -8.95 -16.20 14.17
N VAL A 115 -9.01 -16.66 15.43
CA VAL A 115 -8.15 -16.18 16.52
C VAL A 115 -6.68 -16.46 16.27
N TYR A 116 -6.35 -17.61 15.66
CA TYR A 116 -4.96 -18.00 15.40
C TYR A 116 -4.28 -17.07 14.39
N PRO A 117 -4.74 -16.94 13.12
CA PRO A 117 -4.10 -16.04 12.16
C PRO A 117 -4.15 -14.59 12.62
N THR A 118 -5.23 -14.16 13.28
CA THR A 118 -5.35 -12.79 13.81
C THR A 118 -4.28 -12.50 14.85
N GLY A 119 -4.07 -13.41 15.80
CA GLY A 119 -3.05 -13.28 16.84
C GLY A 119 -1.64 -13.31 16.28
N PHE A 120 -1.32 -14.27 15.42
CA PHE A 120 0.03 -14.41 14.84
C PHE A 120 0.40 -13.23 13.93
N TRP A 121 -0.50 -12.79 13.04
CA TRP A 121 -0.24 -11.61 12.22
C TRP A 121 -0.23 -10.31 13.03
N GLY A 122 -1.09 -10.19 14.04
CA GLY A 122 -1.08 -9.05 14.96
C GLY A 122 0.28 -8.91 15.66
N LEU A 123 0.85 -10.01 16.14
CA LEU A 123 2.22 -10.04 16.69
C LEU A 123 3.26 -9.65 15.64
N GLY A 124 3.12 -10.14 14.41
CA GLY A 124 4.00 -9.77 13.28
C GLY A 124 4.03 -8.26 13.03
N ILE A 125 2.89 -7.56 13.14
CA ILE A 125 2.82 -6.10 13.02
C ILE A 125 3.56 -5.42 14.17
N LEU A 126 3.39 -5.88 15.41
CA LEU A 126 4.12 -5.33 16.55
C LEU A 126 5.63 -5.45 16.33
N VAL A 127 6.10 -6.59 15.82
CA VAL A 127 7.52 -6.78 15.46
C VAL A 127 7.96 -5.76 14.40
N HIS A 128 7.18 -5.53 13.35
CA HIS A 128 7.52 -4.53 12.32
C HIS A 128 7.61 -3.10 12.88
N ILE A 129 6.69 -2.73 13.79
CA ILE A 129 6.70 -1.43 14.46
C ILE A 129 7.95 -1.29 15.34
N ILE A 130 8.29 -2.33 16.11
CA ILE A 130 9.47 -2.35 16.98
C ILE A 130 10.75 -2.22 16.13
N ILE A 131 10.89 -3.01 15.06
CA ILE A 131 12.05 -2.94 14.17
C ILE A 131 12.19 -1.53 13.58
N TYR A 132 11.09 -0.95 13.10
CA TYR A 132 11.11 0.42 12.58
C TYR A 132 11.54 1.43 13.64
N ALA A 133 11.01 1.34 14.86
CA ALA A 133 11.38 2.21 15.97
C ALA A 133 12.86 2.07 16.36
N LEU A 134 13.40 0.84 16.38
CA LEU A 134 14.81 0.57 16.66
C LEU A 134 15.73 1.14 15.57
N ILE A 135 15.37 0.98 14.30
CA ILE A 135 16.13 1.55 13.17
C ILE A 135 16.08 3.08 13.21
N ALA A 136 14.91 3.67 13.42
CA ALA A 136 14.73 5.12 13.51
C ALA A 136 15.55 5.71 14.68
N LYS A 137 15.50 5.07 15.86
CA LYS A 137 16.32 5.45 17.01
C LYS A 137 17.82 5.33 16.71
N ARG A 138 18.26 4.26 16.05
CA ARG A 138 19.66 4.08 15.65
C ARG A 138 20.13 5.13 14.65
N GLN A 139 19.26 5.57 13.73
CA GLN A 139 19.58 6.66 12.80
C GLN A 139 19.70 8.02 13.50
N GLN A 140 18.95 8.25 14.58
CA GLN A 140 19.06 9.47 15.37
C GLN A 140 20.30 9.48 16.29
N VAL A 141 20.68 8.33 16.84
CA VAL A 141 21.85 8.19 17.75
C VAL A 141 23.16 7.95 16.99
N GLY A 142 23.08 7.57 15.71
CA GLY A 142 24.23 7.30 14.86
C GLY A 142 25.07 8.54 14.61
N ASP A 143 26.34 8.47 14.99
CA ASP A 143 27.43 9.41 14.71
C ASP A 143 27.34 9.98 13.29
N SER A 144 27.14 11.31 13.17
CA SER A 144 26.99 12.03 11.90
C SER A 144 28.24 11.96 11.01
N THR A 145 29.32 11.34 11.48
CA THR A 145 30.59 11.19 10.76
C THR A 145 30.70 9.90 9.93
N LYS A 146 29.84 8.89 10.14
CA LYS A 146 29.87 7.64 9.36
C LYS A 146 28.81 7.62 8.26
N VAL A 147 29.25 7.83 7.01
CA VAL A 147 28.43 7.68 5.79
C VAL A 147 27.67 6.35 5.84
N SER A 148 26.34 6.40 5.75
CA SER A 148 25.49 5.21 5.81
C SER A 148 25.78 4.28 4.64
N LYS A 149 25.62 2.96 4.81
CA LYS A 149 25.68 2.00 3.70
C LYS A 149 24.71 2.39 2.58
N LYS A 150 23.56 2.98 2.95
CA LYS A 150 22.56 3.48 2.01
C LYS A 150 23.10 4.66 1.20
N ASP A 151 23.79 5.61 1.83
CA ASP A 151 24.31 6.80 1.15
C ASP A 151 25.42 6.43 0.16
N ARG A 152 26.29 5.49 0.53
CA ARG A 152 27.29 4.93 -0.42
C ARG A 152 26.64 4.26 -1.64
N ALA A 153 25.57 3.52 -1.43
CA ALA A 153 24.84 2.88 -2.53
C ALA A 153 24.13 3.92 -3.42
N ILE A 154 23.59 4.99 -2.83
CA ILE A 154 22.99 6.10 -3.56
C ILE A 154 24.04 6.80 -4.44
N GLU A 155 25.22 7.12 -3.90
CA GLU A 155 26.27 7.79 -4.65
C GLU A 155 26.72 6.93 -5.85
N HIS A 156 26.89 5.63 -5.63
CA HIS A 156 27.24 4.69 -6.69
C HIS A 156 26.17 4.62 -7.81
N GLU A 157 24.88 4.65 -7.46
CA GLU A 157 23.81 4.72 -8.47
C GLU A 157 23.76 6.08 -9.18
N MET A 158 23.99 7.18 -8.47
CA MET A 158 24.10 8.52 -9.05
C MET A 158 25.23 8.60 -10.06
N GLN A 159 26.37 7.99 -9.77
CA GLN A 159 27.51 7.93 -10.68
C GLN A 159 27.15 7.18 -11.98
N LYS A 160 26.52 6.00 -11.89
CA LYS A 160 26.04 5.26 -13.07
C LYS A 160 25.08 6.07 -13.93
N LEU A 161 24.17 6.83 -13.32
CA LEU A 161 23.21 7.66 -14.05
C LEU A 161 23.91 8.81 -14.79
N ARG A 162 24.89 9.47 -14.14
CA ARG A 162 25.71 10.52 -14.77
C ARG A 162 26.50 9.97 -15.96
N GLU A 163 27.12 8.81 -15.82
CA GLU A 163 27.85 8.15 -16.91
C GLU A 163 26.93 7.82 -18.11
N LYS A 164 25.71 7.34 -17.85
CA LYS A 164 24.72 7.10 -18.90
C LYS A 164 24.30 8.37 -19.61
N GLN A 165 24.07 9.46 -18.88
CA GLN A 165 23.71 10.75 -19.46
C GLN A 165 24.84 11.33 -20.33
N GLN A 166 26.10 11.24 -19.86
CA GLN A 166 27.26 11.69 -20.62
C GLN A 166 27.43 10.90 -21.91
N LYS A 167 27.28 9.57 -21.88
CA LYS A 167 27.33 8.73 -23.09
C LYS A 167 26.21 9.07 -24.07
N ALA A 168 24.99 9.32 -23.58
CA ALA A 168 23.85 9.70 -24.42
C ALA A 168 23.96 11.11 -25.02
N ALA A 169 24.81 11.99 -24.45
CA ALA A 169 25.07 13.32 -24.98
C ALA A 169 26.23 13.36 -26.00
N GLN A 170 27.03 12.28 -26.07
CA GLN A 170 28.22 12.19 -26.94
C GLN A 170 28.02 11.31 -28.19
N GLY A 171 26.91 10.58 -28.28
CA GLY A 171 26.53 9.77 -29.45
C GLY A 171 25.24 10.29 -30.08
#